data_AF-A0A5E8EP04-F1
#
_entry.id   AF-A0A5E8EP04-F1
#
_cell.length_a   1.000
_cell.length_b   1.000
_cell.length_c   1.000
_cell.angle_alpha   90.00
_cell.angle_beta   90.00
_cell.angle_gamma   90.00
#
_symmetry.space_group_name_H-M   'P 1'
#
loop_
_entity.id
_entity.type
_entity.pdbx_description
1 polymer ?
#
loop_
_entity_poly.entity_id
_entity_poly.type
_entity_poly.pdbx_seq_one_letter_code
_entity_poly.pdbx_strand_id
1 'polypeptide(L)'
;MLGCFFAEGTANRDADTVDVLNLELARARQRVKRAEISLNHAKQLLDEECGVGINLVLCDRIRSEQQRVAEARKRLVKIASTASA
;
A
#
# COMPACT_ATOMS: atom_id res chain seq x y z
N MET A 1 37.67 28.88 29.98
CA MET A 1 36.73 27.98 30.69
C MET A 1 35.81 27.39 29.65
N LEU A 2 35.64 26.06 29.65
CA LEU A 2 35.08 25.25 28.57
C LEU A 2 33.72 25.75 28.06
N GLY A 3 33.54 25.59 26.75
CA GLY A 3 32.31 25.88 26.05
C GLY A 3 31.16 24.95 26.41
N CYS A 4 29.95 25.48 26.24
CA CYS A 4 28.72 24.71 26.06
C CYS A 4 28.00 25.33 24.86
N PHE A 5 28.43 24.96 23.65
CA PHE A 5 27.65 25.20 22.44
C PHE A 5 26.51 24.18 22.47
N PHE A 6 25.28 24.64 22.68
CA PHE A 6 24.09 23.79 22.70
C PHE A 6 23.95 23.07 21.35
N ALA A 7 24.23 21.77 21.35
CA ALA A 7 23.94 20.87 20.23
C ALA A 7 22.46 20.44 20.31
N GLU A 8 21.53 21.35 20.04
CA GLU A 8 20.08 21.04 20.01
C GLU A 8 19.53 20.92 18.57
N GLY A 9 20.39 20.78 17.56
CA GLY A 9 20.00 20.93 16.16
C GLY A 9 19.58 19.68 15.39
N THR A 10 19.76 18.46 15.90
CA THR A 10 19.64 17.23 15.07
C THR A 10 18.48 16.31 15.43
N ALA A 11 18.04 16.26 16.69
CA ALA A 11 17.06 15.27 17.15
C ALA A 11 15.64 15.42 16.55
N ASN A 12 15.26 16.62 16.10
CA ASN A 12 13.90 16.86 15.56
C ASN A 12 13.73 16.38 14.10
N ARG A 13 14.81 16.35 13.31
CA ARG A 13 14.74 15.96 11.88
C ARG A 13 14.55 14.45 11.69
N ASP A 14 15.11 13.65 12.60
CA ASP A 14 15.01 12.19 12.52
C ASP A 14 13.59 11.72 12.89
N ALA A 15 12.95 12.36 13.88
CA ALA A 15 11.56 12.12 14.24
C ALA A 15 10.60 12.46 13.08
N ASP A 16 10.76 13.64 12.47
CA ASP A 16 9.98 14.06 11.30
C ASP A 16 10.12 13.07 10.12
N THR A 17 11.33 12.54 9.89
CA THR A 17 11.59 11.58 8.81
C THR A 17 10.93 10.23 9.07
N VAL A 18 10.99 9.73 10.31
CA VAL A 18 10.34 8.49 10.73
C VAL A 18 8.82 8.60 10.62
N ASP A 19 8.24 9.74 11.01
CA ASP A 19 6.79 9.97 10.93
C ASP A 19 6.28 10.02 9.48
N VAL A 20 7.04 10.63 8.57
CA VAL A 20 6.73 10.63 7.14
C VAL A 20 6.75 9.20 6.58
N LEU A 21 7.78 8.41 6.89
CA LEU A 21 7.89 7.02 6.43
C LEU A 21 6.77 6.13 6.99
N ASN A 22 6.39 6.31 8.25
CA ASN A 22 5.27 5.59 8.87
C ASN A 22 3.93 5.92 8.18
N LEU A 23 3.70 7.19 7.84
CA LEU A 23 2.52 7.62 7.11
C LEU A 23 2.47 7.01 5.70
N GLU A 24 3.59 7.00 4.99
CA GLU A 24 3.69 6.38 3.66
C GLU A 24 3.44 4.87 3.70
N LEU A 25 4.00 4.18 4.71
CA LEU A 25 3.76 2.76 4.93
C LEU A 25 2.30 2.47 5.25
N ALA A 26 1.66 3.28 6.09
CA ALA A 26 0.23 3.17 6.40
C ALA A 26 -0.64 3.37 5.15
N ARG A 27 -0.34 4.37 4.32
CA ARG A 27 -1.02 4.59 3.04
C ARG A 27 -0.82 3.42 2.07
N ALA A 28 0.39 2.85 2.02
CA ALA A 28 0.67 1.68 1.19
C ALA A 28 -0.16 0.46 1.64
N ARG A 29 -0.25 0.21 2.95
CA ARG A 29 -1.08 -0.87 3.53
C ARG A 29 -2.56 -0.67 3.17
N GLN A 30 -3.06 0.55 3.32
CA GLN A 30 -4.44 0.88 2.98
C GLN A 30 -4.74 0.65 1.49
N ARG A 31 -3.81 1.00 0.59
CA ARG A 31 -3.96 0.76 -0.85
C ARG A 31 -4.04 -0.73 -1.19
N VAL A 32 -3.19 -1.56 -0.57
CA VAL A 32 -3.27 -3.02 -0.70
C VAL A 32 -4.64 -3.52 -0.26
N LYS A 33 -5.10 -3.11 0.93
CA LYS A 33 -6.38 -3.57 1.47
C LYS A 33 -7.57 -3.17 0.58
N ARG A 34 -7.57 -1.96 0.03
CA ARG A 34 -8.60 -1.52 -0.93
C ARG A 34 -8.60 -2.34 -2.22
N ALA A 35 -7.42 -2.65 -2.75
CA ALA A 35 -7.31 -3.49 -3.95
C ALA A 35 -7.82 -4.91 -3.68
N GLU A 36 -7.52 -5.48 -2.51
CA GLU A 36 -8.04 -6.80 -2.11
C GLU A 36 -9.56 -6.82 -1.98
N ILE A 37 -10.17 -5.77 -1.40
CA ILE A 37 -11.63 -5.65 -1.29
C ILE A 37 -12.27 -5.58 -2.68
N SER A 38 -11.70 -4.79 -3.59
CA SER A 38 -12.15 -4.66 -4.97
C SER A 38 -12.08 -5.99 -5.72
N LEU A 39 -10.98 -6.74 -5.55
CA LEU A 39 -10.83 -8.09 -6.10
C LEU A 39 -11.87 -9.06 -5.55
N ASN A 40 -12.09 -9.05 -4.23
CA ASN A 40 -13.09 -9.92 -3.62
C ASN A 40 -14.50 -9.62 -4.12
N HIS A 41 -14.85 -8.34 -4.26
CA HIS A 41 -16.14 -7.96 -4.83
C HIS A 41 -16.29 -8.42 -6.29
N ALA A 42 -15.24 -8.29 -7.11
CA ALA A 42 -15.25 -8.79 -8.48
C ALA A 42 -15.43 -10.32 -8.56
N LYS A 43 -14.85 -11.07 -7.60
CA LYS A 43 -15.05 -12.53 -7.50
C LYS A 43 -16.47 -12.89 -7.07
N GLN A 44 -17.05 -12.17 -6.11
CA GLN A 44 -18.43 -12.40 -5.67
C GLN A 44 -19.42 -12.22 -6.82
N LEU A 45 -19.23 -11.20 -7.67
CA LEU A 45 -20.06 -11.01 -8.85
C LEU A 45 -19.94 -12.16 -9.87
N LEU A 46 -18.83 -12.89 -9.90
CA LEU A 46 -18.66 -14.07 -10.76
C LEU A 46 -19.35 -15.31 -10.19
N ASP A 47 -19.48 -15.39 -8.86
CA ASP A 47 -20.19 -16.47 -8.18
C ASP A 47 -21.72 -16.33 -8.33
N GLU A 48 -22.21 -15.14 -8.71
CA GLU A 48 -23.59 -14.91 -9.13
C GLU A 48 -23.79 -15.48 -10.54
N GLU A 49 -24.82 -16.33 -10.75
CA GLU A 49 -25.12 -16.92 -12.07
C GLU A 49 -25.65 -15.85 -13.07
N CYS A 50 -24.75 -15.05 -13.63
CA CYS A 50 -25.09 -13.96 -14.56
C CYS A 50 -25.04 -14.35 -16.05
N GLY A 51 -24.79 -15.62 -16.37
CA GLY A 51 -24.67 -16.09 -17.76
C GLY A 51 -23.28 -15.87 -18.39
N VAL A 52 -22.99 -16.61 -19.46
CA VAL A 52 -21.62 -16.79 -20.00
C VAL A 52 -20.95 -15.49 -20.47
N GLY A 53 -21.70 -14.58 -21.10
CA GLY A 53 -21.16 -13.31 -21.59
C GLY A 53 -20.74 -12.37 -20.46
N ILE A 54 -21.52 -12.33 -19.38
CA ILE A 54 -21.21 -11.52 -18.19
C ILE A 54 -20.01 -12.15 -17.45
N ASN A 55 -19.96 -13.48 -17.36
CA ASN A 55 -18.84 -14.20 -16.75
C ASN A 55 -17.49 -13.91 -17.44
N LEU A 56 -17.45 -13.77 -18.77
CA LEU A 56 -16.21 -13.45 -19.48
C LEU A 56 -15.68 -12.05 -19.12
N VAL A 57 -16.55 -11.03 -19.13
CA VAL A 57 -16.18 -9.65 -18.75
C VAL A 57 -15.76 -9.58 -17.28
N LEU A 58 -16.40 -10.36 -16.41
CA LEU A 58 -16.01 -10.48 -15.00
C LEU A 58 -14.65 -11.16 -14.82
N CYS A 59 -14.33 -12.18 -15.61
CA CYS A 59 -13.00 -12.80 -15.61
C CYS A 59 -11.89 -11.80 -15.96
N ASP A 60 -12.08 -10.96 -16.99
CA ASP A 60 -11.12 -9.92 -17.34
C ASP A 60 -10.98 -8.86 -16.24
N ARG A 61 -12.10 -8.47 -15.61
CA ARG A 61 -12.11 -7.58 -14.45
C ARG A 61 -11.31 -8.19 -13.29
N ILE A 62 -11.52 -9.46 -12.96
CA ILE A 62 -10.80 -10.16 -11.88
C ILE A 62 -9.30 -10.16 -12.16
N ARG A 63 -8.88 -10.44 -13.40
CA ARG A 63 -7.45 -10.41 -13.78
C ARG A 63 -6.84 -9.01 -13.59
N SER A 64 -7.56 -7.97 -13.98
CA SER A 64 -7.15 -6.58 -13.76
C SER A 64 -7.01 -6.26 -12.27
N GLU A 65 -7.98 -6.66 -11.45
CA GLU A 65 -7.94 -6.46 -10.00
C GLU A 65 -6.79 -7.25 -9.33
N GLN A 66 -6.51 -8.47 -9.79
CA GLN A 66 -5.35 -9.24 -9.33
C GLN A 66 -4.03 -8.51 -9.63
N GLN A 67 -3.89 -7.95 -10.84
CA GLN A 67 -2.71 -7.17 -11.20
C GLN A 67 -2.57 -5.92 -10.29
N ARG A 68 -3.67 -5.22 -10.02
CA ARG A 68 -3.68 -4.06 -9.12
C ARG A 68 -3.25 -4.43 -7.70
N VAL A 69 -3.68 -5.58 -7.18
CA VAL A 69 -3.23 -6.10 -5.88
C VAL A 69 -1.72 -6.39 -5.90
N ALA A 70 -1.23 -7.05 -6.94
CA ALA A 70 0.19 -7.37 -7.09
C ALA A 70 1.06 -6.11 -7.12
N GLU A 71 0.67 -5.10 -7.91
CA GLU A 71 1.37 -3.82 -7.98
C GLU A 71 1.34 -3.06 -6.65
N ALA A 72 0.21 -3.04 -5.95
CA ALA A 72 0.09 -2.42 -4.64
C ALA A 72 1.00 -3.10 -3.61
N ARG A 73 1.06 -4.44 -3.60
CA ARG A 73 1.95 -5.22 -2.73
C ARG A 73 3.42 -4.94 -3.06
N LYS A 74 3.79 -4.90 -4.34
CA LYS A 74 5.16 -4.56 -4.77
C LYS A 74 5.58 -3.19 -4.27
N ARG A 75 4.69 -2.19 -4.36
CA ARG A 75 4.94 -0.84 -3.83
C ARG A 75 5.07 -0.82 -2.32
N LEU A 76 4.23 -1.57 -1.60
CA LEU A 76 4.32 -1.70 -0.16
C LEU A 76 5.66 -2.30 0.28
N VAL A 77 6.11 -3.38 -0.36
CA VAL A 77 7.41 -3.99 -0.06
C VAL A 77 8.56 -3.00 -0.29
N LYS A 78 8.50 -2.23 -1.39
CA LYS A 78 9.50 -1.18 -1.66
C LYS A 78 9.55 -0.14 -0.54
N ILE A 79 8.40 0.38 -0.12
CA ILE A 79 8.31 1.40 0.94
C ILE A 79 8.76 0.81 2.29
N ALA A 80 8.35 -0.42 2.61
CA ALA A 80 8.75 -1.10 3.84
C ALA A 80 10.26 -1.32 3.89
N SER A 81 10.88 -1.69 2.77
CA SER A 81 12.34 -1.85 2.68
C SER A 81 13.08 -0.53 2.85
N THR A 82 12.51 0.58 2.40
CA THR A 82 13.09 1.93 2.60
C THR A 82 12.89 2.41 4.03
N ALA A 83 11.80 2.04 4.69
CA ALA A 83 11.56 2.39 6.09
C ALA A 83 12.40 1.57 7.09
N SER A 84 12.93 0.42 6.68
CA SER A 84 13.81 -0.44 7.50
C SER A 84 15.30 -0.24 7.23
N ALA A 85 15.66 0.57 6.24
CA ALA A 85 17.04 0.87 5.85
C ALA A 85 17.49 2.19 6.47
#